data_AF-A0A699IDA1-F1
#
_entry.id   AF-A0A699IDA1-F1
#
_cell.length_a   1.000
_cell.length_b   1.000
_cell.length_c   1.000
_cell.angle_alpha   90.00
_cell.angle_beta   90.00
_cell.angle_gamma   90.00
#
_symmetry.space_group_name_H-M   'P 1'
#
loop_
_entity.id
_entity.type
_entity.pdbx_description
1 polymer ?
#
loop_
_entity_poly.entity_id
_entity_poly.type
_entity_poly.pdbx_seq_one_letter_code
_entity_poly.pdbx_strand_id
1 'polypeptide(L)'
;MILHELLLFISMFLVITTLKTTTYAQPNCTRVCGQKTVPYPFGFSDGCEIRLKCTNSSDFSRDVTFHEYVVQNVTKEHLLVILPAKCDRPYEDIRLFNSNNFALTSRNGLLLENCSEVLNDCMLSTTRVENHFNIRQCGSVVNRSMNCYSQDNPDRVEFLDLRRLEQARCRVLFSSITVDINGTSSQSLPVSLEFQLLELGWWVRGECSCDRNAGCQDVVVENRTVGYRCNCNDGFEGDGFRAGNGCRKG
;
A
#
# COMPACT_ATOMS: atom_id res chain seq x y z
N MET A 1 65.41 23.64 -3.65
CA MET A 1 64.80 22.74 -2.64
C MET A 1 63.46 23.23 -2.13
N ILE A 2 63.32 24.49 -1.67
CA ILE A 2 62.07 25.03 -1.07
C ILE A 2 60.86 25.02 -2.04
N LEU A 3 61.06 25.28 -3.33
CA LEU A 3 59.99 25.28 -4.34
C LEU A 3 59.41 23.88 -4.60
N HIS A 4 60.23 22.84 -4.43
CA HIS A 4 59.86 21.44 -4.67
C HIS A 4 59.04 20.88 -3.49
N GLU A 5 59.37 21.31 -2.28
CA GLU A 5 58.60 21.03 -1.05
C GLU A 5 57.22 21.72 -1.09
N LEU A 6 57.15 22.96 -1.61
CA LEU A 6 55.90 23.71 -1.74
C LEU A 6 54.93 23.07 -2.77
N LEU A 7 55.46 22.53 -3.87
CA LEU A 7 54.67 21.83 -4.90
C LEU A 7 54.07 20.51 -4.39
N LEU A 8 54.81 19.78 -3.55
CA LEU A 8 54.31 18.55 -2.91
C LEU A 8 53.20 18.83 -1.89
N PHE A 9 53.30 19.94 -1.15
CA PHE A 9 52.24 20.37 -0.24
C PHE A 9 50.96 20.79 -0.98
N ILE A 10 51.07 21.47 -2.12
CA ILE A 10 49.92 21.87 -2.95
C ILE A 10 49.26 20.64 -3.63
N SER A 11 50.03 19.62 -4.02
CA SER A 11 49.45 18.38 -4.56
C SER A 11 48.74 17.54 -3.50
N MET A 12 49.17 17.61 -2.23
CA MET A 12 48.51 16.91 -1.12
C MET A 12 47.17 17.55 -0.72
N PHE A 13 47.01 18.87 -0.93
CA PHE A 13 45.75 19.59 -0.65
C PHE A 13 44.71 19.54 -1.78
N LEU A 14 45.08 19.06 -2.98
CA LEU A 14 44.15 18.89 -4.12
C LEU A 14 43.41 17.55 -4.12
N VAL A 15 43.69 16.68 -3.15
CA VAL A 15 42.94 15.43 -2.91
C VAL A 15 41.89 15.67 -1.82
N ILE A 16 41.10 16.73 -1.96
CA ILE A 16 39.84 16.85 -1.20
C ILE A 16 38.85 15.94 -1.91
N THR A 17 38.68 14.77 -1.31
CA THR A 17 37.71 13.73 -1.60
C THR A 17 36.37 14.32 -2.04
N THR A 18 36.04 14.14 -3.31
CA THR A 18 34.66 14.26 -3.77
C THR A 18 33.88 13.11 -3.14
N LEU A 19 33.21 13.38 -2.02
CA LEU A 19 32.11 12.54 -1.56
C LEU A 19 31.01 12.66 -2.62
N LYS A 20 31.07 11.82 -3.65
CA LYS A 20 29.88 11.48 -4.42
C LYS A 20 28.96 10.79 -3.42
N THR A 21 28.02 11.56 -2.87
CA THR A 21 26.79 10.99 -2.35
C THR A 21 26.14 10.28 -3.53
N THR A 22 26.41 8.98 -3.66
CA THR A 22 25.62 8.12 -4.51
C THR A 22 24.26 8.02 -3.85
N THR A 23 23.38 8.99 -4.12
CA THR A 23 21.95 8.75 -4.06
C THR A 23 21.71 7.67 -5.10
N TYR A 24 21.63 6.41 -4.66
CA TYR A 24 21.33 5.27 -5.50
C TYR A 24 19.83 5.29 -5.83
N ALA A 25 19.28 6.46 -6.18
CA ALA A 25 17.94 6.53 -6.74
C ALA A 25 17.98 5.67 -8.00
N GLN A 26 17.21 4.57 -8.05
CA GLN A 26 17.09 3.73 -9.24
C GLN A 26 16.90 4.65 -10.46
N PRO A 27 17.90 4.78 -11.37
CA PRO A 27 17.86 5.81 -12.41
C PRO A 27 16.73 5.59 -13.42
N ASN A 28 16.06 4.43 -13.36
CA ASN A 28 15.01 4.01 -14.27
C ASN A 28 13.60 4.00 -13.65
N CYS A 29 13.43 4.50 -12.41
CA CYS A 29 12.12 4.60 -11.77
C CYS A 29 11.62 6.06 -11.69
N THR A 30 10.67 6.42 -12.54
CA THR A 30 9.99 7.73 -12.52
C THR A 30 8.93 7.74 -11.42
N ARG A 31 9.06 8.64 -10.44
CA ARG A 31 8.14 8.71 -9.29
C ARG A 31 7.23 9.94 -9.27
N VAL A 32 7.21 10.71 -10.36
CA VAL A 32 6.40 11.92 -10.51
C VAL A 32 5.34 11.69 -11.58
N CYS A 33 4.09 12.04 -11.26
CA CYS A 33 2.93 11.96 -12.14
C CYS A 33 2.17 13.29 -12.09
N GLY A 34 2.48 14.19 -13.04
CA GLY A 34 1.96 15.56 -12.98
C GLY A 34 2.50 16.28 -11.73
N GLN A 35 1.61 16.69 -10.83
CA GLN A 35 1.98 17.29 -9.54
C GLN A 35 2.08 16.28 -8.39
N LYS A 36 1.67 15.02 -8.61
CA LYS A 36 1.71 13.97 -7.59
C LYS A 36 3.08 13.30 -7.59
N THR A 37 3.66 13.07 -6.41
CA THR A 37 4.90 12.32 -6.22
C THR A 37 4.65 11.16 -5.28
N VAL A 38 5.23 10.00 -5.59
CA VAL A 38 5.12 8.79 -4.75
C VAL A 38 6.49 8.41 -4.15
N PRO A 39 6.54 7.86 -2.93
CA PRO A 39 7.78 7.38 -2.33
C PRO A 39 8.26 6.10 -3.03
N TYR A 40 9.57 5.83 -3.00
CA TYR A 40 10.05 4.48 -3.30
C TYR A 40 9.41 3.49 -2.29
N PRO A 41 9.02 2.26 -2.68
CA PRO A 41 9.27 1.55 -3.95
C PRO A 41 8.30 1.85 -5.10
N PHE A 42 7.37 2.78 -4.92
CA PHE A 42 6.37 3.10 -5.92
C PHE A 42 6.91 4.01 -7.03
N GLY A 43 6.40 3.83 -8.24
CA GLY A 43 6.59 4.76 -9.36
C GLY A 43 5.82 4.34 -10.61
N PHE A 44 6.17 4.92 -11.77
CA PHE A 44 5.33 4.92 -12.97
C PHE A 44 5.99 4.31 -14.21
N SER A 45 7.30 4.05 -14.18
CA SER A 45 8.06 3.42 -15.27
C SER A 45 8.33 1.93 -15.01
N ASP A 46 8.79 1.22 -16.04
CA ASP A 46 9.07 -0.22 -15.97
C ASP A 46 10.16 -0.59 -14.95
N GLY A 47 11.05 0.35 -14.62
CA GLY A 47 12.15 0.13 -13.68
C GLY A 47 11.78 0.29 -12.20
N CYS A 48 10.51 0.50 -11.87
CA CYS A 48 10.06 0.63 -10.49
C CYS A 48 9.72 -0.74 -9.90
N GLU A 49 10.13 -0.98 -8.65
CA GLU A 49 9.76 -2.19 -7.89
C GLU A 49 8.25 -2.37 -7.80
N ILE A 50 7.52 -1.28 -7.53
CA ILE A 50 6.06 -1.27 -7.50
C ILE A 50 5.55 -0.24 -8.52
N ARG A 51 4.97 -0.75 -9.60
CA ARG A 51 4.49 0.09 -10.69
C ARG A 51 3.02 0.48 -10.52
N LEU A 52 2.78 1.78 -10.46
CA LEU A 52 1.49 2.43 -10.60
C LEU A 52 1.32 2.98 -12.02
N LYS A 53 0.09 3.33 -12.39
CA LYS A 53 -0.22 4.01 -13.65
C LYS A 53 -0.45 5.49 -13.39
N CYS A 54 0.00 6.29 -14.33
CA CYS A 54 -0.22 7.73 -14.37
C CYS A 54 -1.15 8.03 -15.54
N THR A 55 -2.40 8.39 -15.28
CA THR A 55 -3.43 8.65 -16.30
C THR A 55 -3.62 10.15 -16.50
N ASN A 56 -3.88 10.56 -17.75
CA ASN A 56 -4.26 11.94 -18.05
C ASN A 56 -5.74 12.13 -17.68
N SER A 57 -6.05 13.00 -16.71
CA SER A 57 -7.43 13.45 -16.50
C SER A 57 -7.74 14.64 -17.41
N SER A 58 -9.02 14.85 -17.73
CA SER A 58 -9.48 15.95 -18.60
C SER A 58 -9.26 17.34 -18.00
N ASP A 59 -9.13 17.43 -16.68
CA ASP A 59 -8.56 18.59 -15.99
C ASP A 59 -7.09 18.30 -15.72
N PHE A 60 -6.19 19.27 -15.95
CA PHE A 60 -4.70 19.22 -15.86
C PHE A 60 -4.05 18.42 -14.70
N SER A 61 -4.83 17.94 -13.73
CA SER A 61 -4.45 16.87 -12.81
C SER A 61 -4.22 15.53 -13.54
N ARG A 62 -3.18 14.80 -13.16
CA ARG A 62 -3.04 13.38 -13.51
C ARG A 62 -3.51 12.53 -12.34
N ASP A 63 -4.19 11.44 -12.65
CA ASP A 63 -4.59 10.47 -11.64
C ASP A 63 -3.56 9.35 -11.53
N VAL A 64 -3.37 8.89 -10.29
CA VAL A 64 -2.49 7.79 -9.96
C VAL A 64 -3.41 6.60 -9.75
N THR A 65 -3.22 5.54 -10.54
CA THR A 65 -4.06 4.34 -10.43
C THR A 65 -3.22 3.10 -10.17
N PHE A 66 -3.78 2.21 -9.36
CA PHE A 66 -3.34 0.84 -9.23
C PHE A 66 -4.28 -0.01 -10.09
N HIS A 67 -3.78 -0.49 -11.23
CA HIS A 67 -4.61 -1.10 -12.27
C HIS A 67 -5.67 -0.09 -12.76
N GLU A 68 -6.96 -0.40 -12.70
CA GLU A 68 -8.03 0.58 -12.95
C GLU A 68 -8.49 1.37 -11.71
N TYR A 69 -7.99 1.06 -10.52
CA TYR A 69 -8.45 1.66 -9.27
C TYR A 69 -7.67 2.92 -8.93
N VAL A 70 -8.37 3.99 -8.57
CA VAL A 70 -7.74 5.25 -8.16
C VAL A 70 -7.03 5.05 -6.83
N VAL A 71 -5.76 5.46 -6.76
CA VAL A 71 -5.00 5.50 -5.50
C VAL A 71 -5.40 6.74 -4.74
N GLN A 72 -5.97 6.54 -3.55
CA GLN A 72 -6.33 7.61 -2.63
C GLN A 72 -5.10 8.11 -1.87
N ASN A 73 -4.27 7.20 -1.36
CA ASN A 73 -3.06 7.55 -0.61
C ASN A 73 -2.02 6.42 -0.64
N VAL A 74 -0.74 6.81 -0.49
CA VAL A 74 0.39 5.89 -0.29
C VAL A 74 1.02 6.21 1.06
N THR A 75 0.93 5.28 2.00
CA THR A 75 1.56 5.40 3.33
C THR A 75 2.84 4.58 3.38
N LYS A 76 3.56 4.64 4.51
CA LYS A 76 4.77 3.83 4.75
C LYS A 76 4.53 2.32 4.73
N GLU A 77 3.30 1.88 4.97
CA GLU A 77 2.98 0.44 5.12
C GLU A 77 1.84 0.01 4.20
N HIS A 78 1.00 0.96 3.76
CA HIS A 78 -0.24 0.66 3.07
C HIS A 78 -0.42 1.50 1.80
N LEU A 79 -1.08 0.90 0.82
CA LEU A 79 -1.61 1.54 -0.37
C LEU A 79 -3.13 1.58 -0.24
N LEU A 80 -3.71 2.77 -0.21
CA LEU A 80 -5.16 2.97 -0.11
C LEU A 80 -5.72 3.21 -1.49
N VAL A 81 -6.62 2.33 -1.95
CA VAL A 81 -7.25 2.42 -3.28
C VAL A 81 -8.76 2.51 -3.16
N ILE A 82 -9.38 3.29 -4.05
CA ILE A 82 -10.82 3.41 -4.12
C ILE A 82 -11.36 2.18 -4.84
N LEU A 83 -12.12 1.35 -4.13
CA LEU A 83 -12.86 0.20 -4.65
C LEU A 83 -14.35 0.57 -4.72
N PRO A 84 -14.84 1.13 -5.84
CA PRO A 84 -16.22 1.56 -5.93
C PRO A 84 -17.18 0.35 -5.87
N ALA A 85 -18.42 0.62 -5.46
CA ALA A 85 -19.49 -0.36 -5.52
C ALA A 85 -19.75 -0.79 -6.97
N LYS A 86 -19.59 -2.09 -7.25
CA LYS A 86 -19.83 -2.66 -8.58
C LYS A 86 -20.54 -4.00 -8.45
N CYS A 87 -21.72 -4.08 -9.05
CA CYS A 87 -22.68 -5.18 -8.88
C CYS A 87 -22.28 -6.46 -9.63
N ASP A 88 -21.39 -6.31 -10.61
CA ASP A 88 -20.96 -7.34 -11.56
C ASP A 88 -19.43 -7.51 -11.55
N ARG A 89 -18.73 -7.01 -10.51
CA ARG A 89 -17.30 -7.28 -10.35
C ARG A 89 -17.11 -8.75 -9.98
N PRO A 90 -16.43 -9.56 -10.82
CA PRO A 90 -16.16 -10.97 -10.51
C PRO A 90 -15.37 -11.08 -9.22
N TYR A 91 -15.69 -12.08 -8.40
CA TYR A 91 -14.92 -12.36 -7.18
C TYR A 91 -13.43 -12.60 -7.49
N GLU A 92 -13.12 -13.16 -8.65
CA GLU A 92 -11.77 -13.49 -9.10
C GLU A 92 -10.84 -12.27 -9.17
N ASP A 93 -11.39 -11.06 -9.32
CA ASP A 93 -10.64 -9.80 -9.31
C ASP A 93 -9.96 -9.53 -7.95
N ILE A 94 -10.35 -10.23 -6.89
CA ILE A 94 -9.66 -10.19 -5.59
C ILE A 94 -8.15 -10.51 -5.73
N ARG A 95 -7.77 -11.30 -6.74
CA ARG A 95 -6.37 -11.65 -7.03
C ARG A 95 -5.52 -10.46 -7.46
N LEU A 96 -6.12 -9.39 -7.98
CA LEU A 96 -5.41 -8.15 -8.30
C LEU A 96 -4.86 -7.49 -7.03
N PHE A 97 -5.55 -7.67 -5.92
CA PHE A 97 -5.23 -7.12 -4.60
C PHE A 97 -4.38 -8.05 -3.73
N ASN A 98 -4.17 -9.29 -4.19
CA ASN A 98 -3.32 -10.29 -3.53
C ASN A 98 -2.31 -10.84 -4.53
N SER A 99 -1.23 -10.08 -4.74
CA SER A 99 -0.25 -10.28 -5.81
C SER A 99 1.17 -10.37 -5.25
N ASN A 100 2.19 -10.26 -6.11
CA ASN A 100 3.59 -10.48 -5.74
C ASN A 100 4.16 -9.49 -4.71
N ASN A 101 3.58 -8.31 -4.60
CA ASN A 101 4.05 -7.21 -3.75
C ASN A 101 2.95 -6.66 -2.84
N PHE A 102 1.75 -7.25 -2.85
CA PHE A 102 0.58 -6.73 -2.17
C PHE A 102 -0.29 -7.85 -1.62
N ALA A 103 -0.91 -7.58 -0.48
CA ALA A 103 -1.99 -8.38 0.05
C ALA A 103 -3.00 -7.48 0.78
N LEU A 104 -4.25 -7.94 0.84
CA LEU A 104 -5.31 -7.29 1.60
C LEU A 104 -4.96 -7.30 3.08
N THR A 105 -5.07 -6.16 3.76
CA THR A 105 -4.85 -6.11 5.22
C THR A 105 -6.09 -6.61 5.97
N SER A 106 -5.90 -7.02 7.23
CA SER A 106 -6.98 -7.43 8.11
C SER A 106 -7.93 -6.29 8.49
N ARG A 107 -7.60 -5.03 8.13
CA ARG A 107 -8.46 -3.86 8.38
C ARG A 107 -9.61 -3.74 7.40
N ASN A 108 -9.60 -4.54 6.34
CA ASN A 108 -10.66 -4.58 5.35
C ASN A 108 -11.82 -5.48 5.81
N GLY A 109 -13.03 -4.97 5.68
CA GLY A 109 -14.26 -5.75 5.49
C GLY A 109 -14.61 -5.79 4.00
N LEU A 110 -14.70 -6.99 3.44
CA LEU A 110 -15.07 -7.20 2.03
C LEU A 110 -16.56 -7.44 1.91
N LEU A 111 -17.21 -6.70 1.02
CA LEU A 111 -18.63 -6.83 0.72
C LEU A 111 -18.81 -7.71 -0.50
N LEU A 112 -19.65 -8.73 -0.38
CA LEU A 112 -19.73 -9.85 -1.31
C LEU A 112 -21.19 -10.20 -1.59
N GLU A 113 -21.46 -10.71 -2.79
CA GLU A 113 -22.79 -11.22 -3.14
C GLU A 113 -22.71 -12.63 -3.73
N ASN A 114 -23.85 -13.32 -3.67
CA ASN A 114 -24.06 -14.63 -4.29
C ASN A 114 -23.04 -15.68 -3.80
N CYS A 115 -22.88 -15.74 -2.48
CA CYS A 115 -22.08 -16.75 -1.79
C CYS A 115 -22.91 -18.02 -1.56
N SER A 116 -22.24 -19.16 -1.55
CA SER A 116 -22.83 -20.46 -1.23
C SER A 116 -23.01 -20.64 0.29
N GLU A 117 -22.17 -19.98 1.08
CA GLU A 117 -22.27 -19.90 2.54
C GLU A 117 -22.45 -18.46 2.98
N VAL A 118 -23.18 -18.24 4.07
CA VAL A 118 -23.44 -16.90 4.60
C VAL A 118 -22.24 -16.43 5.42
N LEU A 119 -21.67 -15.29 5.03
CA LEU A 119 -20.63 -14.57 5.76
C LEU A 119 -21.22 -13.28 6.33
N ASN A 120 -21.27 -13.16 7.65
CA ASN A 120 -21.75 -11.97 8.37
C ASN A 120 -20.75 -11.63 9.49
N ASP A 121 -19.46 -11.63 9.15
CA ASP A 121 -18.40 -11.40 10.13
C ASP A 121 -18.33 -9.92 10.53
N CYS A 122 -18.75 -9.01 9.64
CA CYS A 122 -18.76 -7.58 9.95
C CYS A 122 -19.89 -7.27 10.94
N MET A 123 -19.58 -6.63 12.08
CA MET A 123 -20.55 -6.14 13.07
C MET A 123 -21.40 -4.94 12.57
N LEU A 124 -21.73 -4.90 11.28
CA LEU A 124 -22.45 -3.82 10.62
C LEU A 124 -23.83 -4.30 10.19
N SER A 125 -24.84 -3.47 10.46
CA SER A 125 -26.17 -3.70 9.91
C SER A 125 -26.12 -3.61 8.39
N THR A 126 -26.54 -4.69 7.72
CA THR A 126 -26.67 -4.75 6.26
C THR A 126 -27.47 -3.57 5.71
N THR A 127 -28.52 -3.14 6.41
CA THR A 127 -29.33 -1.96 6.05
C THR A 127 -28.53 -0.65 6.06
N ARG A 128 -27.59 -0.47 6.99
CA ARG A 128 -26.73 0.73 7.02
C ARG A 128 -25.75 0.73 5.85
N VAL A 129 -25.18 -0.44 5.56
CA VAL A 129 -24.30 -0.65 4.39
C VAL A 129 -25.08 -0.34 3.11
N GLU A 130 -26.25 -0.94 2.93
CA GLU A 130 -27.14 -0.74 1.78
C GLU A 130 -27.49 0.73 1.53
N ASN A 131 -27.83 1.47 2.59
CA ASN A 131 -28.16 2.88 2.50
C ASN A 131 -26.94 3.74 2.13
N HIS A 132 -25.77 3.44 2.68
CA HIS A 132 -24.55 4.22 2.41
C HIS A 132 -24.11 4.09 0.94
N PHE A 133 -24.16 2.87 0.38
CA PHE A 133 -23.78 2.63 -1.01
C PHE A 133 -24.89 2.97 -2.02
N ASN A 134 -26.10 3.29 -1.57
CA ASN A 134 -27.28 3.48 -2.42
C ASN A 134 -27.46 2.32 -3.44
N ILE A 135 -27.52 1.08 -2.92
CA ILE A 135 -27.51 -0.19 -3.70
C ILE A 135 -28.68 -0.32 -4.70
N ARG A 136 -29.63 0.62 -4.71
CA ARG A 136 -30.64 0.78 -5.77
C ARG A 136 -30.00 0.89 -7.17
N GLN A 137 -28.73 1.31 -7.28
CA GLN A 137 -27.96 1.33 -8.54
C GLN A 137 -27.67 -0.05 -9.14
N CYS A 138 -27.76 -1.14 -8.36
CA CYS A 138 -27.55 -2.52 -8.83
C CYS A 138 -28.80 -3.20 -9.41
N GLY A 139 -29.88 -2.42 -9.61
CA GLY A 139 -31.20 -2.94 -9.91
C GLY A 139 -31.85 -3.56 -8.67
N SER A 140 -33.16 -3.34 -8.53
CA SER A 140 -33.96 -3.85 -7.42
C SER A 140 -34.14 -5.37 -7.52
N VAL A 141 -33.14 -6.14 -7.09
CA VAL A 141 -33.36 -7.54 -6.75
C VAL A 141 -33.89 -7.55 -5.33
N VAL A 142 -35.19 -7.79 -5.20
CA VAL A 142 -35.83 -8.11 -3.92
C VAL A 142 -35.06 -9.32 -3.35
N ASN A 143 -34.45 -9.17 -2.16
CA ASN A 143 -33.63 -10.17 -1.46
C ASN A 143 -32.14 -10.29 -1.88
N ARG A 144 -31.45 -9.19 -2.18
CA ARG A 144 -29.97 -9.21 -2.13
C ARG A 144 -29.49 -9.35 -0.69
N SER A 145 -29.00 -10.53 -0.33
CA SER A 145 -28.31 -10.73 0.94
C SER A 145 -26.84 -10.35 0.75
N MET A 146 -26.47 -9.15 1.19
CA MET A 146 -25.08 -8.73 1.26
C MET A 146 -24.35 -9.61 2.26
N ASN A 147 -23.24 -10.20 1.84
CA ASN A 147 -22.32 -10.92 2.71
C ASN A 147 -21.17 -9.98 3.05
N CYS A 148 -20.66 -10.08 4.27
CA CYS A 148 -19.53 -9.29 4.70
C CYS A 148 -18.51 -10.19 5.37
N TYR A 149 -17.31 -10.18 4.81
CA TYR A 149 -16.17 -10.92 5.32
C TYR A 149 -15.19 -9.95 5.97
N SER A 150 -14.92 -10.15 7.24
CA SER A 150 -13.90 -9.43 7.99
C SER A 150 -13.18 -10.41 8.91
N GLN A 151 -11.93 -10.11 9.23
CA GLN A 151 -11.17 -10.94 10.14
C GLN A 151 -11.13 -10.31 11.53
N ASP A 152 -11.79 -10.98 12.48
CA ASP A 152 -11.54 -10.74 13.89
C ASP A 152 -10.11 -11.17 14.20
N ASN A 153 -9.30 -10.23 14.66
CA ASN A 153 -7.86 -10.38 14.71
C ASN A 153 -7.33 -10.37 16.15
N PRO A 154 -7.46 -11.47 16.92
CA PRO A 154 -6.92 -11.55 18.27
C PRO A 154 -5.37 -11.52 18.27
N ASP A 155 -4.75 -12.04 17.21
CA ASP A 155 -3.30 -12.22 17.09
C ASP A 155 -2.59 -11.05 16.37
N ARG A 156 -3.33 -9.97 16.03
CA ARG A 156 -2.84 -8.78 15.33
C ARG A 156 -2.07 -9.06 14.02
N VAL A 157 -2.45 -10.09 13.27
CA VAL A 157 -1.87 -10.38 11.96
C VAL A 157 -2.16 -9.26 10.96
N GLU A 158 -1.18 -8.83 10.16
CA GLU A 158 -1.36 -7.68 9.26
C GLU A 158 -2.31 -7.99 8.10
N PHE A 159 -2.28 -9.22 7.59
CA PHE A 159 -2.95 -9.60 6.34
C PHE A 159 -4.20 -10.46 6.57
N LEU A 160 -5.14 -10.32 5.65
CA LEU A 160 -6.42 -11.02 5.64
C LEU A 160 -6.26 -12.47 5.19
N ASP A 161 -6.88 -13.41 5.91
CA ASP A 161 -6.91 -14.84 5.58
C ASP A 161 -8.06 -15.17 4.62
N LEU A 162 -7.74 -15.39 3.35
CA LEU A 162 -8.77 -15.59 2.34
C LEU A 162 -9.39 -17.01 2.33
N ARG A 163 -8.89 -17.97 3.14
CA ARG A 163 -9.31 -19.38 3.06
C ARG A 163 -10.81 -19.58 3.30
N ARG A 164 -11.40 -18.90 4.30
CA ARG A 164 -12.84 -18.96 4.58
C ARG A 164 -13.66 -18.34 3.44
N LEU A 165 -13.14 -17.26 2.86
CA LEU A 165 -13.80 -16.58 1.75
C LEU A 165 -13.81 -17.44 0.48
N GLU A 166 -12.71 -18.14 0.18
CA GLU A 166 -12.63 -19.11 -0.91
C GLU A 166 -13.63 -20.27 -0.73
N GLN A 167 -13.82 -20.73 0.50
CA GLN A 167 -14.79 -21.78 0.84
C GLN A 167 -16.24 -21.33 0.64
N ALA A 168 -16.55 -20.05 0.94
CA ALA A 168 -17.88 -19.49 0.78
C ALA A 168 -18.32 -19.36 -0.70
N ARG A 169 -17.40 -19.46 -1.67
CA ARG A 169 -17.67 -19.46 -3.12
C ARG A 169 -18.57 -18.30 -3.55
N CYS A 170 -18.25 -17.10 -3.10
CA CYS A 170 -18.88 -15.86 -3.55
C CYS A 170 -18.61 -15.62 -5.03
N ARG A 171 -19.56 -15.00 -5.74
CA ARG A 171 -19.41 -14.70 -7.18
C ARG A 171 -19.12 -13.24 -7.46
N VAL A 172 -19.47 -12.35 -6.55
CA VAL A 172 -19.34 -10.91 -6.73
C VAL A 172 -18.53 -10.30 -5.61
N LEU A 173 -17.49 -9.55 -5.95
CA LEU A 173 -16.76 -8.65 -5.05
C LEU A 173 -17.36 -7.24 -5.16
N PHE A 174 -18.37 -6.96 -4.34
CA PHE A 174 -19.17 -5.74 -4.48
C PHE A 174 -18.36 -4.48 -4.18
N SER A 175 -17.73 -4.42 -3.01
CA SER A 175 -17.00 -3.24 -2.50
C SER A 175 -16.21 -3.62 -1.24
N SER A 176 -15.65 -2.62 -0.55
CA SER A 176 -14.99 -2.78 0.73
C SER A 176 -15.34 -1.68 1.73
N ILE A 177 -15.05 -1.95 3.00
CA ILE A 177 -15.08 -1.03 4.12
C ILE A 177 -13.75 -1.18 4.85
N THR A 178 -13.05 -0.08 5.12
CA THR A 178 -11.81 -0.09 5.91
C THR A 178 -12.06 0.52 7.28
N VAL A 179 -11.40 -0.02 8.31
CA VAL A 179 -11.43 0.52 9.67
C VAL A 179 -10.25 1.48 9.87
N ASP A 180 -10.52 2.77 10.02
CA ASP A 180 -9.52 3.76 10.41
C ASP A 180 -9.39 3.78 11.94
N ILE A 181 -8.28 3.22 12.43
CA ILE A 181 -7.86 3.30 13.83
C ILE A 181 -6.70 4.28 13.87
N ASN A 182 -7.00 5.58 13.95
CA ASN A 182 -6.02 6.64 14.19
C ASN A 182 -5.51 6.66 15.66
N GLY A 183 -5.42 5.49 16.30
CA GLY A 183 -5.08 5.33 17.71
C GLY A 183 -4.04 4.24 17.92
N THR A 184 -2.94 4.59 18.56
CA THR A 184 -2.01 3.63 19.18
C THR A 184 -2.75 2.87 20.27
N SER A 185 -3.35 1.72 19.91
CA SER A 185 -3.80 0.65 20.81
C SER A 185 -4.28 1.09 22.20
N SER A 186 -5.15 2.08 22.26
CA SER A 186 -5.82 2.57 23.47
C SER A 186 -7.31 2.34 23.25
N GLN A 187 -7.91 1.54 24.13
CA GLN A 187 -9.23 0.91 23.99
C GLN A 187 -10.42 1.88 24.01
N SER A 188 -10.23 3.17 23.76
CA SER A 188 -11.22 4.23 23.97
C SER A 188 -11.29 5.31 22.89
N LEU A 189 -10.60 5.17 21.76
CA LEU A 189 -10.72 6.13 20.66
C LEU A 189 -11.89 5.79 19.73
N PRO A 190 -12.65 6.79 19.24
CA PRO A 190 -13.68 6.57 18.22
C PRO A 190 -13.07 5.90 16.98
N VAL A 191 -13.74 4.87 16.49
CA VAL A 191 -13.35 4.15 15.26
C VAL A 191 -14.15 4.71 14.10
N SER A 192 -13.46 5.11 13.02
CA SER A 192 -14.11 5.54 11.77
C SER A 192 -14.13 4.41 10.75
N LEU A 193 -15.15 4.40 9.90
CA LEU A 193 -15.31 3.43 8.81
C LEU A 193 -15.28 4.16 7.48
N GLU A 194 -14.38 3.75 6.61
CA GLU A 194 -14.22 4.30 5.26
C GLU A 194 -14.82 3.33 4.24
N PHE A 195 -15.91 3.74 3.60
CA PHE A 195 -16.59 2.94 2.57
C PHE A 195 -15.93 3.15 1.20
N GLN A 196 -15.94 2.12 0.34
CA GLN A 196 -15.27 2.13 -0.97
C GLN A 196 -13.75 2.31 -0.89
N LEU A 197 -13.16 2.11 0.30
CA LEU A 197 -11.72 2.17 0.48
C LEU A 197 -11.20 0.77 0.76
N LEU A 198 -10.14 0.40 0.05
CA LEU A 198 -9.44 -0.87 0.18
C LEU A 198 -8.01 -0.59 0.60
N GLU A 199 -7.58 -1.21 1.69
CA GLU A 199 -6.22 -1.10 2.22
C GLU A 199 -5.37 -2.31 1.81
N LEU A 200 -4.30 -2.06 1.07
CA LEU A 200 -3.32 -3.07 0.66
C LEU A 200 -2.03 -2.88 1.44
N GLY A 201 -1.57 -3.89 2.16
CA GLY A 201 -0.21 -3.91 2.66
C GLY A 201 0.73 -4.30 1.52
N TRP A 202 1.90 -3.67 1.45
CA TRP A 202 2.84 -3.86 0.33
C TRP A 202 4.25 -4.27 0.77
N TRP A 203 5.09 -4.82 -0.09
CA TRP A 203 6.49 -5.13 0.26
C TRP A 203 7.43 -5.08 -0.95
N VAL A 204 8.73 -4.92 -0.68
CA VAL A 204 9.80 -5.14 -1.67
C VAL A 204 10.28 -6.58 -1.54
N ARG A 205 10.46 -7.27 -2.67
CA ARG A 205 10.91 -8.67 -2.67
C ARG A 205 12.43 -8.77 -2.51
N GLY A 206 12.88 -9.90 -1.99
CA GLY A 206 14.30 -10.21 -1.82
C GLY A 206 14.81 -9.82 -0.43
N GLU A 207 16.13 -9.63 -0.34
CA GLU A 207 16.82 -9.34 0.91
C GLU A 207 16.82 -7.84 1.23
N CYS A 208 16.86 -7.53 2.52
CA CYS A 208 16.88 -6.17 3.06
C CYS A 208 17.95 -5.28 2.40
N SER A 209 17.50 -4.18 1.79
CA SER A 209 18.36 -3.13 1.24
C SER A 209 17.99 -1.74 1.77
N CYS A 210 18.03 -1.61 3.09
CA CYS A 210 17.69 -0.37 3.79
C CYS A 210 18.87 0.62 3.84
N ASP A 211 18.53 1.90 4.03
CA ASP A 211 19.49 2.94 4.41
C ASP A 211 20.15 2.59 5.76
N ARG A 212 21.35 3.10 6.00
CA ARG A 212 22.09 2.88 7.26
C ARG A 212 21.34 3.39 8.50
N ASN A 213 20.45 4.36 8.33
CA ASN A 213 19.62 4.92 9.40
C ASN A 213 18.17 4.38 9.36
N ALA A 214 17.95 3.23 8.75
CA ALA A 214 16.67 2.54 8.72
C ALA A 214 16.77 1.14 9.31
N GLY A 215 15.71 0.70 9.97
CA GLY A 215 15.48 -0.69 10.32
C GLY A 215 14.85 -1.44 9.15
N CYS A 216 15.23 -2.71 8.98
CA CYS A 216 14.53 -3.61 8.07
C CYS A 216 13.45 -4.39 8.83
N GLN A 217 12.28 -4.51 8.22
CA GLN A 217 11.16 -5.29 8.74
C GLN A 217 10.74 -6.31 7.69
N ASP A 218 10.84 -7.59 8.03
CA ASP A 218 10.30 -8.67 7.21
C ASP A 218 8.77 -8.61 7.19
N VAL A 219 8.21 -8.83 6.00
CA VAL A 219 6.77 -8.92 5.78
C VAL A 219 6.41 -10.39 5.64
N VAL A 220 5.48 -10.84 6.49
CA VAL A 220 5.09 -12.25 6.61
C VAL A 220 3.63 -12.40 6.21
N VAL A 221 3.35 -13.26 5.23
CA VAL A 221 2.01 -13.65 4.79
C VAL A 221 1.91 -15.17 4.95
N GLU A 222 0.87 -15.66 5.64
CA GLU A 222 0.66 -17.10 5.91
C GLU A 222 1.92 -17.82 6.47
N ASN A 223 2.58 -17.20 7.46
CA ASN A 223 3.81 -17.70 8.10
C ASN A 223 5.02 -17.85 7.15
N ARG A 224 5.02 -17.16 6.00
CA ARG A 224 6.15 -17.11 5.08
C ARG A 224 6.60 -15.67 4.87
N THR A 225 7.91 -15.44 4.95
CA THR A 225 8.50 -14.16 4.56
C THR A 225 8.35 -13.96 3.06
N VAL A 226 7.61 -12.93 2.66
CA VAL A 226 7.33 -12.60 1.24
C VAL A 226 8.21 -11.46 0.73
N GLY A 227 8.79 -10.68 1.64
CA GLY A 227 9.66 -9.55 1.34
C GLY A 227 9.94 -8.72 2.58
N TYR A 228 10.32 -7.47 2.38
CA TYR A 228 10.67 -6.54 3.45
C TYR A 228 10.17 -5.12 3.20
N ARG A 229 10.14 -4.34 4.27
CA ARG A 229 10.01 -2.89 4.28
C ARG A 229 11.19 -2.28 5.03
N CYS A 230 11.46 -1.01 4.76
CA CYS A 230 12.42 -0.22 5.52
C CYS A 230 11.70 0.93 6.21
N ASN A 231 12.00 1.16 7.49
CA ASN A 231 11.50 2.32 8.22
C ASN A 231 12.66 3.09 8.82
N CYS A 232 12.64 4.42 8.66
CA CYS A 232 13.65 5.28 9.25
C CYS A 232 13.63 5.21 10.78
N ASN A 233 14.81 5.15 11.38
CA ASN A 233 14.98 5.20 12.82
C ASN A 233 14.53 6.57 13.36
N ASP A 234 14.23 6.63 14.66
CA ASP A 234 13.78 7.87 15.32
C ASP A 234 14.72 9.05 15.04
N GLY A 235 14.13 10.20 14.71
CA GLY A 235 14.86 11.41 14.30
C GLY A 235 15.27 11.46 12.83
N PHE A 236 14.86 10.47 12.03
CA PHE A 236 15.07 10.46 10.58
C PHE A 236 13.75 10.34 9.81
N GLU A 237 13.72 10.98 8.63
CA GLU A 237 12.59 10.95 7.72
C GLU A 237 13.03 10.54 6.30
N GLY A 238 12.11 9.89 5.60
CA GLY A 238 12.31 9.40 4.23
C GLY A 238 11.61 8.08 3.97
N ASP A 239 11.97 7.44 2.86
CA ASP A 239 11.40 6.15 2.44
C ASP A 239 12.12 4.94 3.05
N GLY A 240 13.30 5.13 3.65
CA GLY A 240 14.02 4.06 4.34
C GLY A 240 14.90 3.19 3.45
N PHE A 241 14.76 3.26 2.12
CA PHE A 241 15.45 2.36 1.21
C PHE A 241 16.73 2.99 0.66
N ARG A 242 17.79 2.18 0.53
CA ARG A 242 19.05 2.61 -0.09
C ARG A 242 18.85 3.02 -1.56
N ALA A 243 17.96 2.31 -2.25
CA ALA A 243 17.61 2.56 -3.65
C ALA A 243 16.67 3.76 -3.86
N GLY A 244 16.14 4.33 -2.76
CA GLY A 244 15.22 5.44 -2.75
C GLY A 244 15.89 6.75 -2.30
N ASN A 245 15.15 7.54 -1.55
CA ASN A 245 15.64 8.76 -0.91
C ASN A 245 16.45 8.47 0.38
N GLY A 246 16.31 7.26 0.92
CA GLY A 246 16.95 6.83 2.17
C GLY A 246 16.35 7.54 3.37
N CYS A 247 17.15 7.70 4.43
CA CYS A 247 16.76 8.39 5.66
C CYS A 247 17.64 9.60 5.90
N ARG A 248 17.02 10.75 6.18
CA ARG A 248 17.69 12.03 6.43
C ARG A 248 17.25 12.58 7.78
N LYS A 249 18.16 13.26 8.50
CA LYS A 249 17.79 13.91 9.76
C LYS A 249 16.72 14.97 9.51
N GLY A 250 15.64 14.90 10.29
CA GLY A 250 14.61 15.93 10.35
C GLY A 250 15.08 17.16 11.12
#